data_AF-A0A965AE19-F1
#
_entry.id   AF-A0A965AE19-F1
#
_cell.length_a   1.000
_cell.length_b   1.000
_cell.length_c   1.000
_cell.angle_alpha   90.00
_cell.angle_beta   90.00
_cell.angle_gamma   90.00
#
_symmetry.space_group_name_H-M   'P 1'
#
loop_
_entity.id
_entity.type
_entity.pdbx_description
1 polymer ?
#
loop_
_entity_poly.entity_id
_entity_poly.type
_entity_poly.pdbx_seq_one_letter_code
_entity_poly.pdbx_strand_id
1 'polypeptide(L)'
;MFVYSTDWYGRKSFRMLPVSEDCPFNEVIYDPNTGVLAVISRDKKDKPQMLPKLTEKGQVIPLKPVANDTQQRYVEERRILETYYEYYLDDKQDIENFINMFAVNVDHPSIAVINEEKQTQA
;
A
#
# COMPACT_ATOMS: atom_id res chain seq x y z
N MET A 1 -17.98 -1.81 -1.33
CA MET A 1 -16.93 -0.97 -1.94
C MET A 1 -17.27 -0.70 -3.40
N PHE A 2 -16.91 0.46 -3.93
CA PHE A 2 -17.11 0.82 -5.33
C PHE A 2 -15.80 0.69 -6.09
N VAL A 3 -15.81 -0.07 -7.18
CA VAL A 3 -14.67 -0.26 -8.07
C VAL A 3 -14.60 0.92 -9.05
N TYR A 4 -13.42 1.48 -9.24
CA TYR A 4 -13.16 2.54 -10.21
C TYR A 4 -11.81 2.34 -10.90
N SER A 5 -11.71 2.80 -12.16
CA SER A 5 -10.48 2.70 -12.93
C SER A 5 -9.40 3.64 -12.41
N THR A 6 -8.16 3.16 -12.39
CA THR A 6 -7.00 3.98 -12.08
C THR A 6 -5.84 3.69 -13.03
N ASP A 7 -4.84 4.56 -12.99
CA ASP A 7 -3.55 4.33 -13.62
C ASP A 7 -2.52 3.94 -12.54
N TRP A 8 -1.71 2.93 -12.85
CA TRP A 8 -0.60 2.46 -12.04
C TRP A 8 0.69 2.55 -12.86
N TYR A 9 1.29 3.74 -12.83
CA TYR A 9 2.52 4.06 -13.58
C TYR A 9 2.41 3.83 -15.10
N GLY A 10 1.33 4.33 -15.71
CA GLY A 10 1.06 4.21 -17.14
C GLY A 10 0.37 2.91 -17.55
N ARG A 11 0.01 2.05 -16.58
CA ARG A 11 -0.78 0.84 -16.82
C ARG A 11 -2.16 0.98 -16.24
N LYS A 12 -3.16 0.44 -16.94
CA LYS A 12 -4.51 0.33 -16.42
C LYS A 12 -4.51 -0.52 -15.16
N SER A 13 -5.31 -0.09 -14.19
CA SER A 13 -5.50 -0.75 -12.91
C SER A 13 -6.91 -0.39 -12.41
N PHE A 14 -7.30 -0.91 -11.26
CA PHE A 14 -8.47 -0.47 -10.52
C PHE A 14 -8.16 -0.32 -9.04
N ARG A 15 -9.00 0.47 -8.39
CA ARG A 15 -9.06 0.57 -6.94
C ARG A 15 -10.49 0.40 -6.46
N MET A 16 -10.65 0.12 -5.18
CA MET A 16 -11.95 0.04 -4.53
C MET A 16 -11.99 1.00 -3.36
N LEU A 17 -13.04 1.82 -3.30
CA LEU A 17 -13.32 2.74 -2.19
C LEU A 17 -14.51 2.24 -1.35
N PRO A 18 -14.54 2.47 -0.03
CA PRO A 18 -15.68 2.12 0.80
C PRO A 18 -16.91 2.96 0.40
N VAL A 19 -18.08 2.34 0.41
CA VAL A 19 -19.38 3.00 0.10
C VAL A 19 -20.32 3.04 1.30
N SER A 20 -19.89 2.47 2.42
CA SER A 20 -20.65 2.38 3.65
C SER A 20 -19.71 2.42 4.85
N GLU A 21 -20.24 2.86 6.00
CA GLU A 21 -19.46 3.04 7.22
C GLU A 21 -19.10 1.73 7.91
N ASP A 22 -19.79 0.63 7.61
CA ASP A 22 -19.52 -0.72 8.11
C ASP A 22 -18.44 -1.46 7.32
N CYS A 23 -17.90 -0.85 6.25
CA CYS A 23 -16.81 -1.45 5.49
C CYS A 23 -15.53 -1.58 6.36
N PRO A 24 -14.95 -2.78 6.48
CA PRO A 24 -13.76 -3.01 7.31
C PRO A 24 -12.45 -2.56 6.64
N PHE A 25 -12.52 -2.08 5.39
CA PHE A 25 -11.36 -1.72 4.58
C PHE A 25 -11.46 -0.25 4.13
N ASN A 26 -10.33 0.45 4.19
CA ASN A 26 -10.22 1.85 3.79
C ASN A 26 -9.99 2.01 2.30
N GLU A 27 -9.16 1.15 1.70
CA GLU A 27 -8.80 1.20 0.28
C GLU A 27 -8.34 -0.19 -0.16
N VAL A 28 -8.57 -0.50 -1.44
CA VAL A 28 -8.05 -1.68 -2.10
C VAL A 28 -7.43 -1.27 -3.42
N ILE A 29 -6.24 -1.79 -3.72
CA ILE A 29 -5.44 -1.40 -4.88
C ILE A 29 -4.94 -2.66 -5.58
N TYR A 30 -5.18 -2.76 -6.89
CA TYR A 30 -4.60 -3.83 -7.70
C TYR A 30 -3.33 -3.35 -8.40
N ASP A 31 -2.20 -4.02 -8.17
CA ASP A 31 -0.97 -3.79 -8.92
C ASP A 31 -0.90 -4.74 -10.13
N PRO A 32 -1.08 -4.24 -11.36
CA PRO A 32 -1.06 -5.07 -12.57
C PRO A 32 0.34 -5.61 -12.90
N ASN A 33 1.41 -5.07 -12.32
CA ASN A 33 2.77 -5.56 -12.57
C ASN A 33 3.04 -6.86 -11.83
N THR A 34 2.64 -6.91 -10.56
CA THR A 34 2.87 -8.06 -9.68
C THR A 34 1.66 -9.01 -9.67
N GLY A 35 0.48 -8.52 -10.06
CA GLY A 35 -0.80 -9.23 -9.96
C GLY A 35 -1.24 -9.41 -8.51
N VAL A 36 -0.91 -8.44 -7.64
CA VAL A 36 -1.23 -8.46 -6.22
C VAL A 36 -2.32 -7.45 -5.93
N LEU A 37 -3.31 -7.85 -5.13
CA LEU A 37 -4.33 -6.97 -4.56
C LEU A 37 -3.92 -6.59 -3.13
N ALA A 38 -3.53 -5.33 -2.95
CA ALA A 38 -3.28 -4.76 -1.64
C ALA A 38 -4.60 -4.28 -1.01
N VAL A 39 -4.91 -4.79 0.19
CA VAL A 39 -6.11 -4.47 0.96
C VAL A 39 -5.69 -3.76 2.24
N ILE A 40 -6.10 -2.49 2.38
CA ILE A 40 -5.79 -1.66 3.53
C ILE A 40 -7.00 -1.68 4.47
N SER A 41 -6.80 -2.22 5.67
CA SER A 41 -7.83 -2.26 6.71
C SER A 41 -8.10 -0.89 7.31
N ARG A 42 -9.30 -0.75 7.89
CA ARG A 42 -9.62 0.36 8.77
C ARG A 42 -8.95 0.26 10.14
N ASP A 43 -8.67 -0.97 10.59
CA ASP A 43 -7.96 -1.22 11.84
C ASP A 43 -6.50 -0.80 11.74
N LYS A 44 -5.94 -0.45 12.90
CA LYS A 44 -4.58 0.05 13.01
C LYS A 44 -3.77 -0.73 14.03
N LYS A 45 -2.47 -0.75 13.81
CA LYS A 45 -1.47 -1.32 14.71
C LYS A 45 -0.39 -0.31 15.04
N ASP A 46 0.09 -0.42 16.27
CA ASP A 46 1.30 0.23 16.73
C ASP A 46 2.51 -0.46 16.11
N LYS A 47 3.19 0.25 15.21
CA LYS A 47 4.42 -0.22 14.57
C LYS A 47 5.61 0.59 15.10
N PRO A 48 6.56 -0.04 15.81
CA PRO A 48 7.79 0.63 16.18
C PRO A 48 8.66 0.84 14.93
N GLN A 49 9.06 2.09 14.69
CA GLN A 49 9.93 2.47 13.58
C GLN A 49 11.07 3.37 14.08
N MET A 50 12.25 3.19 13.50
CA MET A 50 13.38 4.09 13.70
C MET A 50 13.20 5.30 12.79
N LEU A 51 13.24 6.50 13.36
CA LEU A 51 13.12 7.76 12.64
C LEU A 51 14.28 8.69 12.98
N PRO A 52 14.67 9.61 12.08
CA PRO A 52 15.66 10.63 12.39
C PRO A 52 15.24 11.43 13.62
N LYS A 53 16.13 11.50 14.61
CA LYS A 53 15.91 12.34 15.80
C LYS A 53 16.11 13.80 15.43
N LEU A 54 15.12 14.61 15.81
CA LEU A 54 15.13 16.05 15.56
C LEU A 54 15.56 16.84 16.80
N THR A 55 16.21 17.99 16.58
CA THR A 55 16.43 19.00 17.61
C THR A 55 15.13 19.76 17.90
N GLU A 56 15.14 20.61 18.93
CA GLU A 56 14.00 21.50 19.26
C GLU A 56 13.59 22.42 18.09
N LYS A 57 14.51 22.69 17.15
CA LYS A 57 14.25 23.47 15.94
C LYS A 57 13.78 22.62 14.74
N GLY A 58 13.54 21.32 14.94
CA GLY A 58 13.11 20.39 13.90
C GLY A 58 14.21 19.96 12.94
N GLN A 59 15.50 20.18 13.27
CA GLN A 59 16.62 19.79 12.42
C GLN A 59 17.14 18.39 12.79
N VAL A 60 17.52 17.58 11.80
CA VAL A 60 18.14 16.26 12.04
C VAL A 60 19.48 16.38 12.76
N ILE A 61 19.76 15.45 13.67
CA ILE A 61 21.04 15.41 14.40
C ILE A 61 22.02 14.50 13.64
N PRO A 62 23.08 15.04 13.00
CA PRO A 62 24.04 14.23 12.26
C PRO A 62 24.92 13.40 13.20
N LEU A 63 25.27 12.17 12.78
CA LEU A 63 26.30 11.37 13.42
C LEU A 63 27.69 11.82 12.97
N LYS A 64 28.70 11.58 13.82
CA LYS A 64 30.09 11.85 13.45
C LYS A 64 30.46 11.04 12.21
N PRO A 65 31.02 11.66 11.15
CA PRO A 65 31.42 10.94 9.95
C PRO A 65 32.44 9.86 10.30
N VAL A 66 32.25 8.66 9.75
CA VAL A 66 33.25 7.59 9.78
C VAL A 66 34.04 7.66 8.47
N ALA A 67 35.36 7.47 8.53
CA ALA A 67 36.19 7.51 7.33
C ALA A 67 35.69 6.49 6.29
N ASN A 68 35.57 6.94 5.04
CA ASN A 68 35.08 6.18 3.87
C ASN A 68 33.56 5.97 3.76
N ASP A 69 32.73 6.61 4.59
CA ASP A 69 31.27 6.59 4.43
C ASP A 69 30.80 7.78 3.59
N THR A 70 30.22 7.52 2.42
CA THR A 70 29.60 8.53 1.55
C THR A 70 28.17 8.86 1.95
N GLN A 71 27.57 8.14 2.89
CA GLN A 71 26.20 8.37 3.33
C GLN A 71 26.13 9.23 4.59
N GLN A 72 25.26 10.25 4.55
CA GLN A 72 25.02 11.12 5.69
C GLN A 72 24.15 10.39 6.72
N ARG A 73 24.78 9.96 7.82
CA ARG A 73 24.12 9.26 8.92
C ARG A 73 23.59 10.26 9.96
N TYR A 74 22.46 9.94 10.57
CA TYR A 74 21.84 10.72 11.62
C TYR A 74 21.52 9.85 12.83
N VAL A 75 21.37 10.47 13.99
CA VAL A 75 20.89 9.79 15.19
C VAL A 75 19.43 9.40 14.95
N GLU A 76 19.09 8.15 15.20
CA GLU A 76 17.72 7.67 15.11
C GLU A 76 17.12 7.46 16.50
N GLU A 77 15.81 7.61 16.60
CA GLU A 77 15.04 7.26 17.79
C GLU A 77 13.87 6.34 17.44
N ARG A 78 13.55 5.42 18.36
CA ARG A 78 12.40 4.53 18.19
C ARG A 78 11.12 5.30 18.54
N ARG A 79 10.25 5.46 17.55
CA ARG A 79 8.88 5.97 17.74
C ARG A 79 7.89 4.86 17.47
N ILE A 80 6.81 4.85 18.23
CA ILE A 80 5.65 3.99 17.95
C ILE A 80 4.70 4.82 17.11
N LEU A 81 4.50 4.39 15.87
CA LEU A 81 3.58 5.02 14.94
C LEU A 81 2.36 4.14 14.72
N GLU A 82 1.20 4.78 14.66
CA GLU A 82 -0.03 4.11 14.32
C GLU A 82 -0.08 3.92 12.79
N THR A 83 -0.19 2.66 12.34
CA THR A 83 -0.19 2.28 10.91
C THR A 83 -1.37 1.37 10.62
N TYR A 84 -1.94 1.44 9.42
CA TYR A 84 -3.03 0.53 9.04
C TYR A 84 -2.53 -0.91 8.87
N TYR A 85 -3.42 -1.89 9.08
CA TYR A 85 -3.14 -3.25 8.62
C TYR A 85 -3.22 -3.31 7.10
N GLU A 86 -2.27 -4.01 6.50
CA GLU A 86 -2.20 -4.26 5.07
C GLU A 86 -2.16 -5.76 4.85
N TYR A 87 -2.99 -6.24 3.93
CA TYR A 87 -3.04 -7.62 3.49
C TYR A 87 -2.79 -7.66 1.98
N TYR A 88 -2.07 -8.67 1.51
CA TYR A 88 -1.71 -8.82 0.11
C TYR A 88 -2.27 -10.15 -0.37
N LEU A 89 -3.19 -10.11 -1.33
CA LEU A 89 -3.72 -11.29 -2.01
C LEU A 89 -3.01 -11.42 -3.35
N ASP A 90 -2.39 -12.57 -3.60
CA ASP A 90 -1.64 -12.88 -4.83
C ASP A 90 -2.25 -14.04 -5.63
N ASP A 91 -3.12 -14.83 -5.00
CA ASP A 91 -3.95 -15.82 -5.68
C ASP A 91 -5.12 -15.17 -6.43
N LYS A 92 -5.27 -15.52 -7.70
CA LYS A 92 -6.29 -14.94 -8.57
C LYS A 92 -7.71 -15.24 -8.09
N GLN A 93 -7.96 -16.46 -7.62
CA GLN A 93 -9.28 -16.88 -7.18
C GLN A 93 -9.68 -16.14 -5.89
N ASP A 94 -8.73 -15.94 -4.96
CA ASP A 94 -8.96 -15.15 -3.76
C ASP A 94 -9.25 -13.67 -4.08
N ILE A 95 -8.54 -13.10 -5.05
CA ILE A 95 -8.80 -11.73 -5.55
C ILE A 95 -10.22 -11.62 -6.10
N GLU A 96 -10.61 -12.52 -6.99
CA GLU A 96 -11.97 -12.54 -7.58
C GLU A 96 -13.05 -12.72 -6.50
N ASN A 97 -12.84 -13.63 -5.56
CA ASN A 97 -13.75 -13.86 -4.43
C ASN A 97 -13.88 -12.62 -3.55
N PHE A 98 -12.77 -11.95 -3.23
CA PHE A 98 -12.77 -10.72 -2.45
C PHE A 98 -13.57 -9.62 -3.16
N ILE A 99 -13.33 -9.41 -4.45
CA ILE A 99 -14.06 -8.41 -5.24
C ILE A 99 -15.56 -8.75 -5.26
N ASN A 100 -15.93 -10.00 -5.49
CA ASN A 100 -17.33 -10.41 -5.48
C ASN A 100 -18.02 -10.22 -4.12
N MET A 101 -17.29 -10.39 -3.03
CA MET A 101 -17.81 -10.22 -1.68
C MET A 101 -18.00 -8.75 -1.30
N PHE A 102 -17.08 -7.88 -1.73
CA PHE A 102 -17.04 -6.49 -1.25
C PHE A 102 -17.42 -5.45 -2.29
N ALA A 103 -17.35 -5.71 -3.60
CA ALA A 103 -17.70 -4.73 -4.62
C ALA A 103 -19.23 -4.66 -4.83
N VAL A 104 -19.77 -3.45 -4.94
CA VAL A 104 -21.19 -3.24 -5.29
C VAL A 104 -21.43 -3.20 -6.81
N ASN A 105 -20.36 -3.05 -7.59
CA ASN A 105 -20.34 -2.98 -9.06
C ASN A 105 -19.30 -3.96 -9.62
N VAL A 106 -19.51 -5.25 -9.36
CA VAL A 106 -18.61 -6.36 -9.76
C VAL A 106 -18.42 -6.49 -11.28
N ASP A 107 -19.30 -5.87 -12.08
CA ASP A 107 -19.29 -5.85 -13.53
C ASP A 107 -18.45 -4.71 -14.12
N HIS A 108 -17.75 -3.94 -13.28
CA HIS A 108 -16.94 -2.81 -13.72
C HIS A 108 -15.82 -3.26 -14.69
N PRO A 109 -15.69 -2.66 -15.90
CA PRO A 109 -14.77 -3.12 -16.94
C PRO A 109 -13.28 -3.18 -16.53
N SER A 110 -12.85 -2.30 -15.62
CA SER A 110 -11.45 -2.28 -15.16
C SER A 110 -11.03 -3.53 -14.37
N ILE A 111 -11.97 -4.36 -13.89
CA ILE A 111 -11.66 -5.64 -13.25
C ILE A 111 -11.03 -6.62 -14.24
N ALA A 112 -11.29 -6.46 -15.55
CA ALA A 112 -10.74 -7.31 -16.60
C ALA A 112 -9.20 -7.34 -16.61
N VAL A 113 -8.53 -6.32 -16.05
CA VAL A 113 -7.07 -6.26 -15.91
C VAL A 113 -6.48 -7.43 -15.11
N ILE A 114 -7.27 -8.09 -14.25
CA ILE A 114 -6.85 -9.29 -13.51
C ILE A 114 -6.52 -10.45 -14.45
N ASN A 115 -7.13 -10.46 -15.63
CA ASN A 115 -6.91 -11.48 -16.65
C ASN A 115 -5.79 -11.14 -17.64
N GLU A 116 -5.23 -9.93 -17.57
CA GLU A 116 -4.12 -9.53 -18.44
C GLU A 116 -2.82 -10.20 -17.98
N GLU A 117 -1.96 -10.59 -18.92
CA GLU A 117 -0.69 -11.22 -18.59
C GLU A 117 0.21 -10.25 -17.80
N LYS A 118 0.82 -10.76 -16.73
CA LYS A 118 1.87 -10.04 -16.00
C LYS A 118 3.01 -9.77 -16.98
N GLN A 119 3.20 -8.53 -17.40
CA GLN A 119 4.37 -8.21 -18.22
C GLN A 119 5.62 -8.36 -17.35
N THR A 120 6.34 -9.45 -17.57
CA THR A 120 7.69 -9.67 -17.04
C THR A 120 8.53 -8.46 -17.41
N GLN A 121 8.98 -7.69 -16.42
CA GLN A 121 10.02 -6.70 -16.67
C GLN A 121 11.27 -7.47 -17.12
N ALA A 122 11.70 -7.19 -18.35
CA ALA A 122 12.93 -7.71 -18.93
C ALA A 122 14.17 -7.17 -18.20
#